data_AF-K1KV11-F1
#
_entry.id   AF-K1KV11-F1
#
_cell.length_a   1.000
_cell.length_b   1.000
_cell.length_c   1.000
_cell.angle_alpha   90.00
_cell.angle_beta   90.00
_cell.angle_gamma   90.00
#
_symmetry.space_group_name_H-M   'P 1'
#
loop_
_entity.id
_entity.type
_entity.pdbx_description
1 polymer ?
#
loop_
_entity_poly.entity_id
_entity_poly.type
_entity_poly.pdbx_seq_one_letter_code
_entity_poly.pdbx_strand_id
1 'polypeptide(L)'
;MKTYEQGKGTPPQTREMMNERVYHSLSKIDDTYLPLIGAGNVQRYLIKPFHEYIKYGPNLAAPRKEEIFIKPRLLVNRILSKEKIDITYEEHPLVNNTDVFNFLPKHGKEEFVKPILAILASKICSTYFRKSNVNLSRAAFPKLNVNNLMSFPIPALNEEKRKFLTASVDSILKMNQSLFELVESLVDLMKAKFSIDKPSTKLQNWPYLDFKGFLGELKKAKVKLSLAEEAEWMVYFNEQKAKAQALQADMNRIDKEIDALVYELYGLTEEEIRIVEGGL
;
A
#
# COMPACT_ATOMS: atom_id res chain seq x y z
N MET A 1 -13.34 -8.26 7.27
CA MET A 1 -14.14 -9.14 8.18
C MET A 1 -14.17 -8.55 9.60
N LYS A 2 -15.08 -8.99 10.49
CA LYS A 2 -15.01 -8.68 11.94
C LYS A 2 -14.61 -9.95 12.71
N THR A 3 -13.50 -9.88 13.42
CA THR A 3 -12.92 -11.05 14.10
C THR A 3 -13.69 -11.40 15.38
N TYR A 4 -13.95 -10.40 16.23
CA TYR A 4 -14.44 -10.59 17.59
C TYR A 4 -15.71 -9.80 17.91
N GLU A 5 -16.68 -10.43 18.57
CA GLU A 5 -17.90 -9.85 19.14
C GLU A 5 -18.50 -10.84 20.16
N GLN A 6 -18.75 -10.39 21.39
CA GLN A 6 -19.26 -11.25 22.45
C GLN A 6 -20.55 -11.96 22.03
N GLY A 7 -20.59 -13.29 22.20
CA GLY A 7 -21.74 -14.12 21.84
C GLY A 7 -21.91 -14.43 20.35
N LYS A 8 -20.99 -13.98 19.48
CA LYS A 8 -20.95 -14.35 18.05
C LYS A 8 -19.92 -15.44 17.79
N GLY A 9 -19.92 -15.97 16.56
CA GLY A 9 -19.04 -17.06 16.15
C GLY A 9 -19.50 -18.42 16.66
N THR A 10 -18.84 -19.47 16.17
CA THR A 10 -19.05 -20.86 16.59
C THR A 10 -17.70 -21.45 17.00
N PRO A 11 -17.46 -21.72 18.30
CA PRO A 11 -18.37 -21.49 19.43
C PRO A 11 -18.60 -19.98 19.72
N PRO A 12 -19.66 -19.63 20.48
CA PRO A 12 -19.89 -18.25 20.92
C PRO A 12 -18.69 -17.69 21.68
N GLN A 13 -18.21 -16.53 21.24
CA GLN A 13 -17.01 -15.90 21.77
C GLN A 13 -17.24 -15.26 23.15
N THR A 14 -16.33 -15.51 24.09
CA THR A 14 -16.29 -14.87 25.41
C THR A 14 -15.43 -13.60 25.38
N ARG A 15 -15.54 -12.73 26.40
CA ARG A 15 -14.66 -11.55 26.52
C ARG A 15 -13.19 -11.93 26.66
N GLU A 16 -12.91 -13.02 27.35
CA GLU A 16 -11.55 -13.57 27.52
C GLU A 16 -10.94 -13.95 26.17
N MET A 17 -11.68 -14.70 25.33
CA MET A 17 -11.23 -15.05 23.97
C MET A 17 -10.90 -13.82 23.12
N MET A 18 -11.70 -12.75 23.25
CA MET A 18 -11.48 -11.50 22.54
C MET A 18 -10.21 -10.78 23.01
N ASN A 19 -10.02 -10.70 24.34
CA ASN A 19 -8.86 -10.06 24.96
C ASN A 19 -7.56 -10.79 24.62
N GLU A 20 -7.58 -12.12 24.66
CA GLU A 20 -6.44 -12.98 24.33
C GLU A 20 -6.21 -13.13 22.83
N ARG A 21 -7.14 -12.62 22.00
CA ARG A 21 -7.09 -12.73 20.54
C ARG A 21 -6.86 -14.17 20.05
N VAL A 22 -7.49 -15.17 20.69
CA VAL A 22 -7.27 -16.64 20.52
C VAL A 22 -7.25 -17.21 19.09
N TYR A 23 -7.80 -16.52 18.11
CA TYR A 23 -7.77 -16.89 16.69
C TYR A 23 -6.61 -16.27 15.89
N HIS A 24 -5.79 -15.40 16.48
CA HIS A 24 -4.58 -14.89 15.84
C HIS A 24 -3.39 -15.79 16.14
N SER A 25 -2.44 -15.82 15.21
CA SER A 25 -1.17 -16.52 15.38
C SER A 25 -0.05 -15.77 14.66
N LEU A 26 1.18 -15.88 15.16
CA LEU A 26 2.37 -15.37 14.46
C LEU A 26 2.86 -16.32 13.37
N SER A 27 2.38 -17.57 13.36
CA SER A 27 2.72 -18.59 12.38
C SER A 27 1.47 -19.26 11.80
N LYS A 28 1.59 -19.84 10.61
CA LYS A 28 0.54 -20.66 10.01
C LYS A 28 0.46 -21.99 10.75
N ILE A 29 -0.57 -22.18 11.57
CA ILE A 29 -0.76 -23.41 12.37
C ILE A 29 -1.28 -24.56 11.48
N ASP A 30 -2.28 -24.27 10.65
CA ASP A 30 -2.87 -25.19 9.68
C ASP A 30 -3.48 -24.41 8.50
N ASP A 31 -4.17 -25.07 7.57
CA ASP A 31 -4.76 -24.44 6.39
C ASP A 31 -5.96 -23.54 6.68
N THR A 32 -6.52 -23.59 7.90
CA THR A 32 -7.54 -22.63 8.35
C THR A 32 -6.92 -21.29 8.74
N TYR A 33 -5.59 -21.19 8.89
CA TYR A 33 -4.89 -19.96 9.21
C TYR A 33 -4.46 -19.24 7.92
N LEU A 34 -5.14 -18.13 7.63
CA LEU A 34 -4.86 -17.28 6.46
C LEU A 34 -4.05 -16.04 6.87
N PRO A 35 -3.19 -15.51 5.97
CA PRO A 35 -2.51 -14.23 6.20
C PRO A 35 -3.49 -13.11 6.55
N LEU A 36 -3.18 -12.32 7.57
CA LEU A 36 -4.01 -11.20 8.01
C LEU A 36 -3.32 -9.86 7.73
N ILE A 37 -4.00 -9.00 6.98
CA ILE A 37 -3.57 -7.61 6.75
C ILE A 37 -4.57 -6.59 7.31
N GLY A 38 -4.06 -5.40 7.61
CA GLY A 38 -4.84 -4.21 7.91
C GLY A 38 -4.44 -3.03 7.03
N ALA A 39 -4.96 -1.84 7.35
CA ALA A 39 -4.70 -0.63 6.55
C ALA A 39 -3.20 -0.26 6.46
N GLY A 40 -2.40 -0.61 7.48
CA GLY A 40 -0.96 -0.35 7.48
C GLY A 40 -0.17 -1.20 6.46
N ASN A 41 -0.76 -2.29 5.98
CA ASN A 41 -0.12 -3.15 4.98
C ASN A 41 -0.37 -2.65 3.55
N VAL A 42 -1.52 -2.04 3.29
CA VAL A 42 -1.90 -1.60 1.95
C VAL A 42 -1.33 -0.21 1.71
N GLN A 43 -0.47 -0.08 0.70
CA GLN A 43 0.03 1.18 0.19
C GLN A 43 -0.25 1.28 -1.30
N ARG A 44 -0.14 2.49 -1.84
CA ARG A 44 -0.26 2.71 -3.29
C ARG A 44 0.71 1.79 -4.05
N TYR A 45 0.16 0.87 -4.84
CA TYR A 45 0.86 -0.15 -5.62
C TYR A 45 1.78 -1.08 -4.80
N LEU A 46 1.51 -1.32 -3.51
CA LEU A 46 2.31 -2.21 -2.68
C LEU A 46 1.47 -2.85 -1.57
N ILE A 47 1.73 -4.13 -1.31
CA ILE A 47 1.27 -4.81 -0.08
C ILE A 47 2.52 -5.07 0.75
N LYS A 48 2.64 -4.38 1.89
CA LYS A 48 3.69 -4.63 2.86
C LYS A 48 3.50 -6.00 3.53
N PRO A 49 4.59 -6.64 3.97
CA PRO A 49 4.54 -7.91 4.68
C PRO A 49 3.54 -7.91 5.82
N PHE A 50 2.84 -9.02 5.99
CA PHE A 50 2.01 -9.29 7.16
C PHE A 50 2.85 -10.00 8.23
N HIS A 51 2.40 -9.91 9.48
CA HIS A 51 3.08 -10.54 10.62
C HIS A 51 2.14 -11.44 11.46
N GLU A 52 0.87 -11.51 11.07
CA GLU A 52 -0.14 -12.29 11.77
C GLU A 52 -0.94 -13.13 10.77
N TYR A 53 -1.36 -14.28 11.25
CA TYR A 53 -2.35 -15.16 10.63
C TYR A 53 -3.62 -15.13 11.46
N ILE A 54 -4.74 -15.46 10.82
CA ILE A 54 -6.05 -15.58 11.46
C ILE A 54 -6.67 -16.94 11.15
N LYS A 55 -7.15 -17.65 12.17
CA LYS A 55 -8.03 -18.81 12.00
C LYS A 55 -9.35 -18.35 11.38
N TYR A 56 -9.49 -18.57 10.08
CA TYR A 56 -10.63 -18.11 9.30
C TYR A 56 -11.73 -19.17 9.28
N GLY A 57 -12.96 -18.76 9.58
CA GLY A 57 -14.11 -19.67 9.55
C GLY A 57 -15.29 -19.20 10.40
N PRO A 58 -16.24 -20.10 10.68
CA PRO A 58 -17.41 -19.83 11.53
C PRO A 58 -17.07 -19.39 12.95
N ASN A 59 -15.84 -19.61 13.40
CA ASN A 59 -15.32 -19.13 14.68
C ASN A 59 -15.25 -17.60 14.76
N LEU A 60 -15.23 -16.88 13.63
CA LEU A 60 -15.19 -15.42 13.57
C LEU A 60 -16.57 -14.80 13.85
N ALA A 61 -16.59 -13.56 14.35
CA ALA A 61 -17.83 -12.87 14.68
C ALA A 61 -18.68 -12.51 13.45
N ALA A 62 -18.02 -12.06 12.37
CA ALA A 62 -18.65 -11.82 11.08
C ALA A 62 -17.68 -12.18 9.94
N PRO A 63 -17.52 -13.49 9.65
CA PRO A 63 -16.78 -13.93 8.47
C PRO A 63 -17.49 -13.41 7.21
N ARG A 64 -16.71 -13.16 6.16
CA ARG A 64 -17.23 -12.87 4.82
C ARG A 64 -17.13 -14.13 3.96
N LYS A 65 -17.71 -14.11 2.76
CA LYS A 65 -17.52 -15.21 1.80
C LYS A 65 -16.03 -15.29 1.44
N GLU A 66 -15.45 -16.50 1.46
CA GLU A 66 -14.02 -16.72 1.18
C GLU A 66 -13.61 -16.23 -0.21
N GLU A 67 -14.53 -16.26 -1.18
CA GLU A 67 -14.30 -15.74 -2.53
C GLU A 67 -13.84 -14.27 -2.57
N ILE A 68 -14.14 -13.49 -1.52
CA ILE A 68 -13.69 -12.10 -1.38
C ILE A 68 -12.17 -12.01 -1.18
N PHE A 69 -11.54 -13.06 -0.68
CA PHE A 69 -10.15 -13.08 -0.22
C PHE A 69 -9.20 -13.88 -1.12
N ILE A 70 -9.73 -14.62 -2.10
CA ILE A 70 -8.95 -15.54 -2.95
C ILE A 70 -8.98 -15.16 -4.44
N LYS A 71 -9.87 -14.25 -4.84
CA LYS A 71 -9.99 -13.79 -6.23
C LYS A 71 -9.08 -12.57 -6.48
N PRO A 72 -8.64 -12.36 -7.73
CA PRO A 72 -8.07 -11.10 -8.18
C PRO A 72 -8.96 -9.92 -7.77
N ARG A 73 -8.39 -8.94 -7.08
CA ARG A 73 -9.13 -7.83 -6.49
C ARG A 73 -8.23 -6.62 -6.26
N LEU A 74 -8.86 -5.47 -6.04
CA LEU A 74 -8.16 -4.31 -5.50
C LEU A 74 -8.39 -4.23 -3.98
N LEU A 75 -7.31 -3.92 -3.27
CA LEU A 75 -7.32 -3.59 -1.86
C LEU A 75 -7.23 -2.08 -1.74
N VAL A 76 -8.27 -1.45 -1.18
CA VAL A 76 -8.36 0.03 -1.07
C VAL A 76 -8.40 0.42 0.40
N ASN A 77 -7.47 1.26 0.83
CA ASN A 77 -7.53 1.82 2.18
C ASN A 77 -8.69 2.81 2.32
N ARG A 78 -9.37 2.75 3.47
CA ARG A 78 -10.41 3.72 3.82
C ARG A 78 -9.88 5.11 4.12
N ILE A 79 -8.61 5.21 4.52
CA ILE A 79 -7.97 6.49 4.83
C ILE A 79 -7.43 7.07 3.53
N LEU A 80 -7.92 8.25 3.15
CA LEU A 80 -7.34 9.01 2.06
C LEU A 80 -6.00 9.59 2.52
N SER A 81 -4.89 9.19 1.91
CA SER A 81 -3.59 9.82 2.17
C SER A 81 -3.59 11.29 1.69
N LYS A 82 -2.57 12.08 2.08
CA LYS A 82 -2.52 13.52 1.79
C LYS A 82 -2.58 13.85 0.30
N GLU A 83 -2.04 13.00 -0.58
CA GLU A 83 -1.96 13.29 -2.02
C GLU A 83 -2.67 12.26 -2.90
N LYS A 84 -2.66 10.96 -2.58
CA LYS A 84 -3.28 9.90 -3.41
C LYS A 84 -4.02 8.84 -2.57
N ILE A 85 -4.74 7.91 -3.20
CA ILE A 85 -5.38 6.79 -2.48
C ILE A 85 -4.37 5.65 -2.35
N ASP A 86 -4.26 5.07 -1.16
CA ASP A 86 -3.55 3.81 -0.98
C ASP A 86 -4.41 2.67 -1.50
N ILE A 87 -3.98 2.14 -2.64
CA ILE A 87 -4.67 1.09 -3.38
C ILE A 87 -3.65 0.18 -4.07
N THR A 88 -3.90 -1.12 -4.09
CA THR A 88 -3.06 -2.10 -4.79
C THR A 88 -3.86 -3.30 -5.29
N TYR A 89 -3.23 -4.13 -6.10
CA TYR A 89 -3.77 -5.38 -6.66
C TYR A 89 -3.34 -6.57 -5.82
N GLU A 90 -4.24 -7.54 -5.62
CA GLU A 90 -3.95 -8.83 -5.00
C GLU A 90 -4.71 -9.95 -5.71
N GLU A 91 -4.05 -11.09 -5.89
CA GLU A 91 -4.62 -12.32 -6.43
C GLU A 91 -4.38 -13.55 -5.55
N HIS A 92 -3.44 -13.47 -4.60
CA HIS A 92 -3.16 -14.51 -3.63
C HIS A 92 -4.17 -14.49 -2.47
N PRO A 93 -4.42 -15.67 -1.85
CA PRO A 93 -5.24 -15.78 -0.65
C PRO A 93 -4.68 -14.98 0.53
N LEU A 94 -5.42 -13.93 0.94
CA LEU A 94 -5.18 -13.21 2.19
C LEU A 94 -6.46 -12.56 2.69
N VAL A 95 -6.55 -12.35 4.00
CA VAL A 95 -7.72 -11.78 4.66
C VAL A 95 -7.40 -10.40 5.21
N ASN A 96 -8.35 -9.47 5.07
CA ASN A 96 -8.22 -8.13 5.61
C ASN A 96 -9.34 -7.75 6.60
N ASN A 97 -9.00 -6.87 7.53
CA ASN A 97 -9.95 -6.26 8.45
C ASN A 97 -10.90 -5.27 7.73
N THR A 98 -11.79 -4.59 8.47
CA THR A 98 -12.77 -3.64 7.90
C THR A 98 -12.20 -2.29 7.47
N ASP A 99 -10.91 -2.05 7.65
CA ASP A 99 -10.24 -0.79 7.27
C ASP A 99 -9.72 -0.80 5.82
N VAL A 100 -9.74 -1.97 5.20
CA VAL A 100 -9.40 -2.19 3.79
C VAL A 100 -10.66 -2.68 3.07
N PHE A 101 -11.00 -2.06 1.94
CA PHE A 101 -12.07 -2.51 1.07
C PHE A 101 -11.54 -3.47 0.01
N ASN A 102 -12.36 -4.45 -0.37
CA ASN A 102 -12.08 -5.36 -1.48
C ASN A 102 -12.97 -4.98 -2.67
N PHE A 103 -12.36 -4.67 -3.80
CA PHE A 103 -13.06 -4.44 -5.06
C PHE A 103 -12.85 -5.64 -5.96
N LEU A 104 -13.92 -6.40 -6.18
CA LEU A 104 -13.89 -7.59 -7.01
C LEU A 104 -14.38 -7.27 -8.42
N PRO A 105 -13.74 -7.82 -9.47
CA PRO A 105 -14.30 -7.76 -10.80
C PRO A 105 -15.63 -8.50 -10.84
N LYS A 106 -16.55 -7.98 -11.66
CA LYS A 106 -17.70 -8.78 -12.12
C LYS A 106 -17.17 -9.88 -13.04
N HIS A 107 -17.90 -10.98 -13.13
CA HIS A 107 -17.57 -12.09 -14.02
C HIS A 107 -17.29 -11.60 -15.46
N GLY A 108 -16.14 -11.96 -16.02
CA GLY A 108 -15.72 -11.56 -17.36
C GLY A 108 -15.22 -10.12 -17.48
N LYS A 109 -14.89 -9.46 -16.36
CA LYS A 109 -14.36 -8.09 -16.29
C LYS A 109 -13.01 -8.00 -15.58
N GLU A 110 -12.31 -9.12 -15.47
CA GLU A 110 -11.01 -9.23 -14.82
C GLU A 110 -9.95 -8.33 -15.49
N GLU A 111 -10.03 -8.16 -16.81
CA GLU A 111 -9.13 -7.27 -17.58
C GLU A 111 -9.24 -5.78 -17.21
N PHE A 112 -10.29 -5.37 -16.49
CA PHE A 112 -10.47 -3.98 -16.04
C PHE A 112 -9.90 -3.71 -14.65
N VAL A 113 -9.50 -4.74 -13.90
CA VAL A 113 -9.05 -4.57 -12.51
C VAL A 113 -7.83 -3.65 -12.41
N LYS A 114 -6.78 -3.91 -13.20
CA LYS A 114 -5.56 -3.09 -13.23
C LYS A 114 -5.78 -1.71 -13.87
N PRO A 115 -6.52 -1.56 -14.97
CA PRO A 115 -6.90 -0.24 -15.47
C PRO A 115 -7.66 0.62 -14.44
N ILE A 116 -8.59 0.02 -13.70
CA ILE A 116 -9.31 0.71 -12.61
C ILE A 116 -8.35 1.06 -11.47
N LEU A 117 -7.38 0.18 -11.14
CA LEU A 117 -6.32 0.50 -10.18
C LEU A 117 -5.61 1.80 -10.58
N ALA A 118 -5.16 1.92 -11.83
CA ALA A 118 -4.45 3.10 -12.33
C ALA A 118 -5.29 4.37 -12.20
N ILE A 119 -6.57 4.30 -12.61
CA ILE A 119 -7.52 5.41 -12.53
C ILE A 119 -7.76 5.82 -11.07
N LEU A 120 -8.02 4.87 -10.17
CA LEU A 120 -8.30 5.17 -8.76
C LEU A 120 -7.06 5.63 -7.99
N ALA A 121 -5.87 5.18 -8.40
CA ALA A 121 -4.60 5.61 -7.84
C ALA A 121 -4.15 7.00 -8.33
N SER A 122 -4.81 7.59 -9.33
CA SER A 122 -4.46 8.88 -9.95
C SER A 122 -4.68 10.09 -9.02
N LYS A 123 -4.04 11.23 -9.37
CA LYS A 123 -4.18 12.49 -8.62
C LYS A 123 -5.58 13.11 -8.76
N ILE A 124 -6.24 12.94 -9.90
CA ILE A 124 -7.62 13.45 -10.08
C ILE A 124 -8.61 12.72 -9.18
N CYS A 125 -8.47 11.41 -8.98
CA CYS A 125 -9.35 10.63 -8.11
C CYS A 125 -9.31 11.13 -6.65
N SER A 126 -8.10 11.34 -6.12
CA SER A 126 -7.94 11.87 -4.77
C SER A 126 -8.44 13.32 -4.66
N THR A 127 -8.21 14.15 -5.69
CA THR A 127 -8.68 15.53 -5.77
C THR A 127 -10.21 15.62 -5.79
N TYR A 128 -10.87 14.75 -6.57
CA TYR A 128 -12.32 14.63 -6.62
C TYR A 128 -12.87 14.34 -5.23
N PHE A 129 -12.37 13.33 -4.53
CA PHE A 129 -12.88 12.99 -3.21
C PHE A 129 -12.68 14.11 -2.19
N ARG A 130 -11.52 14.78 -2.20
CA ARG A 130 -11.25 15.93 -1.31
C ARG A 130 -12.23 17.08 -1.53
N LYS A 131 -12.55 17.40 -2.79
CA LYS A 131 -13.46 18.50 -3.12
C LYS A 131 -14.93 18.16 -2.93
N SER A 132 -15.34 16.93 -3.25
CA SER A 132 -16.74 16.50 -3.19
C SER A 132 -17.26 16.19 -1.79
N ASN A 133 -16.35 16.04 -0.81
CA ASN A 133 -16.73 15.72 0.56
C ASN A 133 -16.30 16.80 1.54
N VAL A 134 -17.26 17.65 1.94
CA VAL A 134 -17.07 18.73 2.93
C VAL A 134 -16.51 18.19 4.27
N ASN A 135 -16.80 16.94 4.63
CA ASN A 135 -16.28 16.28 5.83
C ASN A 135 -14.78 15.91 5.76
N LEU A 136 -14.17 15.88 4.57
CA LEU A 136 -12.73 15.67 4.42
C LEU A 136 -11.90 16.97 4.56
N SER A 137 -12.56 18.12 4.69
CA SER A 137 -11.91 19.42 4.95
C SER A 137 -11.56 19.64 6.44
N ARG A 138 -12.07 18.80 7.35
CA ARG A 138 -11.68 18.81 8.77
C ARG A 138 -10.39 18.01 8.96
N ALA A 139 -9.47 18.55 9.74
CA ALA A 139 -8.07 18.14 9.88
C ALA A 139 -7.78 16.69 10.38
N ALA A 140 -8.77 15.79 10.44
CA ALA A 140 -8.60 14.41 10.90
C ALA A 140 -9.00 13.38 9.83
N PHE A 141 -7.98 12.74 9.24
CA PHE A 141 -7.99 11.51 8.41
C PHE A 141 -9.35 11.11 7.83
N PRO A 142 -9.66 11.62 6.65
CA PRO A 142 -11.03 11.64 6.25
C PRO A 142 -11.36 10.30 5.58
N LYS A 143 -12.26 9.54 6.20
CA LYS A 143 -12.51 8.13 5.85
C LYS A 143 -13.47 8.04 4.66
N LEU A 144 -13.04 7.39 3.60
CA LEU A 144 -13.90 6.97 2.51
C LEU A 144 -14.85 5.87 3.01
N ASN A 145 -16.14 6.05 2.73
CA ASN A 145 -17.11 4.97 2.78
C ASN A 145 -17.28 4.38 1.36
N VAL A 146 -17.99 3.26 1.27
CA VAL A 146 -18.21 2.57 -0.01
C VAL A 146 -18.98 3.46 -1.00
N ASN A 147 -20.00 4.18 -0.53
CA ASN A 147 -20.82 5.05 -1.39
C ASN A 147 -19.99 6.19 -1.99
N ASN A 148 -19.07 6.76 -1.21
CA ASN A 148 -18.15 7.79 -1.70
C ASN A 148 -17.25 7.20 -2.79
N LEU A 149 -16.63 6.04 -2.58
CA LEU A 149 -15.78 5.43 -3.62
C LEU A 149 -16.57 5.11 -4.89
N MET A 150 -17.78 4.60 -4.74
CA MET A 150 -18.66 4.24 -5.87
C MET A 150 -19.22 5.46 -6.62
N SER A 151 -19.11 6.67 -6.07
CA SER A 151 -19.55 7.91 -6.74
C SER A 151 -18.49 8.49 -7.68
N PHE A 152 -17.27 7.97 -7.68
CA PHE A 152 -16.26 8.40 -8.64
C PHE A 152 -16.57 7.83 -10.02
N PRO A 153 -16.76 8.68 -11.04
CA PRO A 153 -17.09 8.22 -12.39
C PRO A 153 -15.90 7.45 -12.97
N ILE A 154 -16.12 6.27 -13.55
CA ILE A 154 -15.08 5.53 -14.26
C ILE A 154 -15.29 5.72 -15.77
N PRO A 155 -14.31 6.26 -16.51
CA PRO A 155 -14.45 6.51 -17.94
C PRO A 155 -14.48 5.19 -18.72
N ALA A 156 -15.10 5.22 -19.89
CA ALA A 156 -15.02 4.11 -20.84
C ALA A 156 -13.59 3.97 -21.36
N LEU A 157 -13.11 2.73 -21.47
CA LEU A 157 -11.77 2.42 -21.97
C LEU A 157 -11.85 1.61 -23.26
N ASN A 158 -11.17 2.07 -24.30
CA ASN A 158 -10.91 1.26 -25.48
C ASN A 158 -9.78 0.23 -25.20
N GLU A 159 -9.51 -0.65 -26.16
CA GLU A 159 -8.50 -1.70 -26.00
C GLU A 159 -7.08 -1.17 -25.82
N GLU A 160 -6.69 -0.16 -26.58
CA GLU A 160 -5.37 0.45 -26.52
C GLU A 160 -5.08 1.04 -25.13
N LYS A 161 -5.97 1.91 -24.65
CA LYS A 161 -5.84 2.56 -23.33
C LYS A 161 -5.87 1.52 -22.20
N ARG A 162 -6.70 0.47 -22.34
CA ARG A 162 -6.77 -0.63 -21.36
C ARG A 162 -5.45 -1.40 -21.28
N LYS A 163 -4.84 -1.73 -22.42
CA LYS A 163 -3.54 -2.42 -22.48
C LYS A 163 -2.42 -1.55 -21.91
N PHE A 164 -2.39 -0.27 -22.27
CA PHE A 164 -1.44 0.70 -21.72
C PHE A 164 -1.52 0.76 -20.19
N LEU A 165 -2.71 1.02 -19.63
CA LEU A 165 -2.88 1.11 -18.17
C LEU A 165 -2.52 -0.19 -17.46
N THR A 166 -2.86 -1.33 -18.04
CA THR A 166 -2.48 -2.66 -17.51
C THR A 166 -0.97 -2.82 -17.43
N ALA A 167 -0.26 -2.55 -18.53
CA ALA A 167 1.19 -2.70 -18.59
C ALA A 167 1.92 -1.73 -17.66
N SER A 168 1.43 -0.48 -17.56
CA SER A 168 1.95 0.53 -16.64
C SER A 168 1.78 0.12 -15.19
N VAL A 169 0.61 -0.43 -14.82
CA VAL A 169 0.36 -0.96 -13.48
C VAL A 169 1.26 -2.14 -13.15
N ASP A 170 1.41 -3.09 -14.08
CA ASP A 170 2.29 -4.26 -13.87
C ASP A 170 3.74 -3.84 -13.63
N SER A 171 4.19 -2.84 -14.38
CA SER A 171 5.53 -2.26 -14.22
C SER A 171 5.70 -1.60 -12.86
N ILE A 172 4.75 -0.75 -12.44
CA ILE A 172 4.83 -0.07 -11.13
C ILE A 172 4.76 -1.09 -9.98
N LEU A 173 3.84 -2.05 -10.01
CA LEU A 173 3.73 -3.08 -8.97
C LEU A 173 5.06 -3.81 -8.77
N LYS A 174 5.69 -4.22 -9.88
CA LYS A 174 7.00 -4.89 -9.84
C LYS A 174 8.11 -3.97 -9.31
N MET A 175 8.23 -2.76 -9.84
CA MET A 175 9.28 -1.81 -9.43
C MET A 175 9.14 -1.40 -7.96
N ASN A 176 7.91 -1.23 -7.48
CA ASN A 176 7.64 -0.85 -6.10
C ASN A 176 7.97 -2.00 -5.13
N GLN A 177 7.67 -3.25 -5.51
CA GLN A 177 8.11 -4.43 -4.78
C GLN A 177 9.65 -4.52 -4.73
N SER A 178 10.34 -4.33 -5.87
CA SER A 178 11.80 -4.32 -5.89
C SER A 178 12.42 -3.17 -5.08
N LEU A 179 11.81 -1.99 -5.08
CA LEU A 179 12.25 -0.87 -4.25
C LEU A 179 12.08 -1.21 -2.76
N PHE A 180 10.94 -1.79 -2.38
CA PHE A 180 10.70 -2.22 -1.01
C PHE A 180 11.74 -3.25 -0.54
N GLU A 181 11.99 -4.29 -1.33
CA GLU A 181 13.00 -5.32 -1.04
C GLU A 181 14.42 -4.74 -0.93
N LEU A 182 14.79 -3.84 -1.83
CA LEU A 182 16.06 -3.13 -1.79
C LEU A 182 16.22 -2.32 -0.50
N VAL A 183 15.18 -1.57 -0.12
CA VAL A 183 15.20 -0.76 1.10
C VAL A 183 15.32 -1.63 2.34
N GLU A 184 14.48 -2.66 2.46
CA GLU A 184 14.47 -3.57 3.60
C GLU A 184 15.78 -4.36 3.71
N SER A 185 16.36 -4.80 2.59
CA SER A 185 17.63 -5.55 2.60
C SER A 185 18.78 -4.75 3.23
N LEU A 186 18.86 -3.44 2.95
CA LEU A 186 19.86 -2.59 3.57
C LEU A 186 19.54 -2.34 5.04
N VAL A 187 18.27 -2.18 5.39
CA VAL A 187 17.82 -2.05 6.78
C VAL A 187 18.20 -3.28 7.59
N ASP A 188 17.93 -4.47 7.07
CA ASP A 188 18.28 -5.73 7.74
C ASP A 188 19.79 -5.94 7.82
N LEU A 189 20.55 -5.59 6.78
CA LEU A 189 22.01 -5.58 6.84
C LEU A 189 22.52 -4.67 7.96
N MET A 190 21.98 -3.46 8.09
CA MET A 190 22.35 -2.53 9.16
C MET A 190 22.01 -3.10 10.54
N LYS A 191 20.81 -3.69 10.71
CA LYS A 191 20.39 -4.31 11.96
C LYS A 191 21.33 -5.45 12.35
N ALA A 192 21.66 -6.33 11.41
CA ALA A 192 22.54 -7.47 11.63
C ALA A 192 24.00 -7.04 11.88
N LYS A 193 24.53 -6.12 11.09
CA LYS A 193 25.95 -5.71 11.15
C LYS A 193 26.25 -4.84 12.37
N PHE A 194 25.30 -4.02 12.80
CA PHE A 194 25.50 -3.02 13.85
C PHE A 194 24.66 -3.24 15.11
N SER A 195 23.94 -4.36 15.20
CA SER A 195 23.07 -4.68 16.33
C SER A 195 22.06 -3.58 16.65
N ILE A 196 21.46 -3.00 15.60
CA ILE A 196 20.43 -1.97 15.72
C ILE A 196 19.09 -2.66 15.92
N ASP A 197 18.60 -2.75 17.16
CA ASP A 197 17.32 -3.41 17.45
C ASP A 197 16.13 -2.70 16.77
N LYS A 198 16.13 -1.37 16.81
CA LYS A 198 15.06 -0.53 16.25
C LYS A 198 15.63 0.62 15.41
N PRO A 199 15.73 0.46 14.08
CA PRO A 199 16.21 1.52 13.21
C PRO A 199 15.26 2.73 13.27
N SER A 200 15.81 3.94 13.18
CA SER A 200 15.01 5.16 13.12
C SER A 200 14.17 5.20 11.84
N THR A 201 13.09 5.98 11.83
CA THR A 201 12.28 6.19 10.61
C THR A 201 13.12 6.74 9.46
N LYS A 202 14.16 7.54 9.74
CA LYS A 202 15.06 8.05 8.71
C LYS A 202 15.95 6.94 8.12
N LEU A 203 16.46 6.02 8.95
CA LEU A 203 17.21 4.85 8.47
C LEU A 203 16.33 3.87 7.69
N GLN A 204 15.07 3.70 8.08
CA GLN A 204 14.10 2.92 7.30
C GLN A 204 13.76 3.58 5.95
N ASN A 205 14.02 4.88 5.80
CA ASN A 205 13.83 5.66 4.57
C ASN A 205 15.18 6.19 4.05
N TRP A 206 16.24 5.38 4.19
CA TRP A 206 17.60 5.75 3.85
C TRP A 206 17.82 6.26 2.41
N PRO A 207 17.03 5.88 1.36
CA PRO A 207 17.26 6.42 0.02
C PRO A 207 17.10 7.95 -0.06
N TYR A 208 16.40 8.55 0.90
CA TYR A 208 16.21 10.00 0.99
C TYR A 208 17.34 10.72 1.75
N LEU A 209 18.27 9.98 2.36
CA LEU A 209 19.41 10.55 3.08
C LEU A 209 20.58 10.79 2.11
N ASP A 210 21.34 11.86 2.33
CA ASP A 210 22.72 11.91 1.86
C ASP A 210 23.63 11.10 2.80
N PHE A 211 24.88 10.85 2.39
CA PHE A 211 25.78 10.03 3.20
C PHE A 211 26.06 10.65 4.58
N LYS A 212 26.11 11.99 4.66
CA LYS A 212 26.24 12.70 5.95
C LYS A 212 25.04 12.43 6.87
N GLY A 213 23.82 12.47 6.34
CA GLY A 213 22.60 12.15 7.06
C GLY A 213 22.56 10.69 7.51
N PHE A 214 23.00 9.77 6.65
CA PHE A 214 23.16 8.36 6.99
C PHE A 214 24.10 8.14 8.18
N LEU A 215 25.32 8.69 8.14
CA LEU A 215 26.26 8.64 9.27
C LEU A 215 25.67 9.28 10.53
N GLY A 216 24.94 10.39 10.38
CA GLY A 216 24.27 11.07 11.48
C GLY A 216 23.25 10.19 12.19
N GLU A 217 22.51 9.36 11.46
CA GLU A 217 21.56 8.40 12.04
C GLU A 217 22.25 7.18 12.65
N LEU A 218 23.31 6.65 12.03
CA LEU A 218 24.14 5.59 12.62
C LEU A 218 24.74 6.02 13.96
N LYS A 219 25.26 7.25 14.05
CA LYS A 219 25.78 7.82 15.30
C LYS A 219 24.74 7.89 16.40
N LYS A 220 23.48 8.22 16.08
CA LYS A 220 22.36 8.21 17.04
C LYS A 220 22.04 6.80 17.53
N ALA A 221 22.24 5.80 16.66
CA ALA A 221 22.17 4.38 17.02
C ALA A 221 23.43 3.88 17.76
N LYS A 222 24.33 4.78 18.20
CA LYS A 222 25.60 4.49 18.88
C LYS A 222 26.60 3.69 18.04
N VAL A 223 26.44 3.70 16.72
CA VAL A 223 27.39 3.12 15.77
C VAL A 223 28.43 4.18 15.41
N LYS A 224 29.70 3.88 15.64
CA LYS A 224 30.83 4.73 15.23
C LYS A 224 31.69 3.93 14.27
N LEU A 225 31.82 4.43 13.05
CA LEU A 225 32.68 3.85 12.02
C LEU A 225 34.05 4.53 12.07
N SER A 226 35.10 3.77 11.80
CA SER A 226 36.42 4.31 11.47
C SER A 226 36.41 4.94 10.07
N LEU A 227 37.42 5.74 9.74
CA LEU A 227 37.50 6.39 8.43
C LEU A 227 37.52 5.38 7.25
N ALA A 228 38.15 4.22 7.44
CA ALA A 228 38.17 3.16 6.45
C ALA A 228 36.78 2.56 6.24
N GLU A 229 36.07 2.26 7.32
CA GLU A 229 34.69 1.76 7.26
C GLU A 229 33.74 2.80 6.65
N GLU A 230 33.91 4.10 6.97
CA GLU A 230 33.13 5.17 6.34
C GLU A 230 33.34 5.20 4.82
N ALA A 231 34.57 4.99 4.33
CA ALA A 231 34.85 4.94 2.90
C ALA A 231 34.14 3.75 2.22
N GLU A 232 34.21 2.55 2.81
CA GLU A 232 33.52 1.36 2.29
C GLU A 232 32.00 1.55 2.27
N TRP A 233 31.43 2.02 3.38
CA TRP A 233 30.00 2.29 3.48
C TRP A 233 29.55 3.42 2.56
N MET A 234 30.38 4.43 2.29
CA MET A 234 30.06 5.49 1.35
C MET A 234 29.86 4.93 -0.06
N VAL A 235 30.76 4.08 -0.52
CA VAL A 235 30.66 3.45 -1.84
C VAL A 235 29.38 2.61 -1.93
N TYR A 236 29.19 1.70 -0.97
CA TYR A 236 28.04 0.81 -0.96
C TYR A 236 26.71 1.56 -0.83
N PHE A 237 26.61 2.52 0.09
CA PHE A 237 25.41 3.35 0.28
C PHE A 237 25.04 4.11 -0.99
N ASN A 238 26.01 4.76 -1.64
CA ASN A 238 25.76 5.52 -2.86
C ASN A 238 25.32 4.63 -4.01
N GLU A 239 25.89 3.43 -4.15
CA GLU A 239 25.47 2.46 -5.16
C GLU A 239 24.02 2.00 -4.94
N GLN A 240 23.67 1.60 -3.72
CA GLN A 240 22.29 1.17 -3.42
C GLN A 240 21.31 2.34 -3.56
N LYS A 241 21.71 3.55 -3.15
CA LYS A 241 20.89 4.77 -3.30
C LYS A 241 20.61 5.06 -4.76
N ALA A 242 21.61 4.93 -5.64
CA ALA A 242 21.42 5.13 -7.08
C ALA A 242 20.39 4.13 -7.65
N LYS A 243 20.43 2.86 -7.24
CA LYS A 243 19.44 1.85 -7.64
C LYS A 243 18.03 2.20 -7.17
N ALA A 244 17.89 2.60 -5.91
CA ALA A 244 16.59 3.01 -5.34
C ALA A 244 16.04 4.26 -6.06
N GLN A 245 16.89 5.24 -6.34
CA GLN A 245 16.52 6.46 -7.06
C GLN A 245 16.13 6.20 -8.50
N ALA A 246 16.80 5.27 -9.20
CA ALA A 246 16.42 4.87 -10.55
C ALA A 246 15.00 4.26 -10.59
N LEU A 247 14.71 3.30 -9.69
CA LEU A 247 13.37 2.73 -9.55
C LEU A 247 12.31 3.80 -9.25
N GLN A 248 12.61 4.72 -8.33
CA GLN A 248 11.71 5.82 -7.98
C GLN A 248 11.46 6.75 -9.18
N ALA A 249 12.49 7.06 -9.96
CA ALA A 249 12.39 7.92 -11.14
C ALA A 249 11.53 7.27 -12.23
N ASP A 250 11.72 5.98 -12.50
CA ASP A 250 10.91 5.24 -13.48
C ASP A 250 9.45 5.14 -13.05
N MET A 251 9.18 4.82 -11.78
CA MET A 251 7.82 4.82 -11.25
C MET A 251 7.17 6.19 -11.37
N ASN A 252 7.88 7.27 -11.01
CA ASN A 252 7.36 8.63 -11.12
C ASN A 252 7.06 9.03 -12.58
N ARG A 253 7.85 8.54 -13.53
CA ARG A 253 7.61 8.77 -14.96
C ARG A 253 6.34 8.06 -15.41
N ILE A 254 6.21 6.76 -15.15
CA ILE A 254 5.01 5.98 -15.50
C ILE A 254 3.77 6.57 -14.82
N ASP A 255 3.90 7.01 -13.56
CA ASP A 255 2.82 7.62 -12.80
C ASP A 255 2.30 8.92 -13.46
N LYS A 256 3.21 9.75 -13.98
CA LYS A 256 2.85 10.95 -14.75
C LYS A 256 2.20 10.60 -16.08
N GLU A 257 2.66 9.55 -16.76
CA GLU A 257 2.05 9.08 -18.01
C GLU A 257 0.62 8.56 -17.76
N ILE A 258 0.39 7.85 -16.64
CA ILE A 258 -0.94 7.46 -16.19
C ILE A 258 -1.80 8.69 -15.90
N ASP A 259 -1.32 9.62 -15.06
CA ASP A 259 -2.07 10.83 -14.70
C ASP A 259 -2.47 11.63 -15.96
N ALA A 260 -1.55 11.81 -16.93
CA ALA A 260 -1.83 12.48 -18.20
C ALA A 260 -2.93 11.79 -19.02
N LEU A 261 -2.87 10.47 -19.19
CA LEU A 261 -3.91 9.72 -19.89
C LEU A 261 -5.25 9.79 -19.17
N VAL A 262 -5.23 9.75 -17.83
CA VAL A 262 -6.44 9.85 -17.03
C VAL A 262 -7.07 11.24 -17.18
N TYR A 263 -6.28 12.31 -17.24
CA TYR A 263 -6.78 13.67 -17.49
C TYR A 263 -7.45 13.77 -18.88
N GLU A 264 -6.83 13.17 -19.91
CA GLU A 264 -7.41 13.08 -21.25
C GLU A 264 -8.75 12.32 -21.24
N LEU A 265 -8.82 11.19 -20.52
CA LEU A 265 -10.04 10.37 -20.42
C LEU A 265 -11.22 11.10 -19.77
N TYR A 266 -10.96 12.06 -18.90
CA TYR A 266 -11.98 12.92 -18.29
C TYR A 266 -12.17 14.25 -19.03
N GLY A 267 -11.38 14.53 -20.07
CA GLY A 267 -11.47 15.77 -20.84
C GLY A 267 -11.09 17.03 -20.06
N LEU A 268 -10.14 16.93 -19.13
CA LEU A 268 -9.72 18.08 -18.34
C LEU A 268 -9.03 19.14 -19.20
N THR A 269 -9.34 20.40 -18.92
CA THR A 269 -8.65 21.56 -19.44
C THR A 269 -7.30 21.79 -18.75
N GLU A 270 -6.40 22.58 -19.35
CA GLU A 270 -5.13 22.95 -18.73
C GLU A 270 -5.30 23.63 -17.36
N GLU A 271 -6.37 24.42 -17.20
CA GLU A 271 -6.70 25.06 -15.93
C GLU A 271 -7.08 24.04 -14.87
N GLU A 272 -7.93 23.06 -15.21
CA GLU A 272 -8.32 21.99 -14.29
C GLU A 272 -7.14 21.09 -13.94
N ILE A 273 -6.26 20.80 -14.90
CA ILE A 273 -5.01 20.07 -14.65
C ILE A 273 -4.15 20.86 -13.68
N ARG A 274 -3.98 22.18 -13.85
CA ARG A 274 -3.21 23.02 -12.92
C ARG A 274 -3.76 22.92 -11.50
N ILE A 275 -5.08 22.99 -11.35
CA ILE A 275 -5.76 22.86 -10.06
C ILE A 275 -5.51 21.48 -9.42
N VAL A 276 -5.59 20.40 -10.21
CA VAL A 276 -5.31 19.03 -9.74
C VAL A 276 -3.85 18.91 -9.34
N GLU A 277 -2.94 19.54 -10.08
CA GLU A 277 -1.51 19.49 -9.81
C GLU A 277 -1.09 20.34 -8.59
N GLY A 278 -1.97 21.19 -8.08
CA GLY A 278 -1.73 22.05 -6.92
C GLY A 278 -1.20 23.44 -7.28
N GLY A 279 -1.29 23.84 -8.55
CA GLY A 279 -1.08 25.22 -8.97
C GLY A 279 -2.30 26.07 -8.63
N LEU A 280 -2.06 27.23 -8.01
CA LEU A 280 -3.02 28.33 -7.86
C LEU A 280 -3.03 29.21 -9.11
#